data_AF-A0A1V4VEF5-F1
#
_entry.id   AF-A0A1V4VEF5-F1
#
_cell.length_a   1.000
_cell.length_b   1.000
_cell.length_c   1.000
_cell.angle_alpha   90.00
_cell.angle_beta   90.00
_cell.angle_gamma   90.00
#
_symmetry.space_group_name_H-M   'P 1'
#
loop_
_entity.id
_entity.type
_entity.pdbx_description
1 polymer ?
#
loop_
_entity_poly.entity_id
_entity_poly.type
_entity_poly.pdbx_seq_one_letter_code
_entity_poly.pdbx_strand_id
1 'polypeptide(L)'
;MISFLCPNSWLMSGDLAVVMDVAGTIMRMYRVAKDIPGDIILEKVVTWELIMEKSGRALVVPQIDPDMIISCNPDHPIRVLVLGREDCIKISCSSSQISPDEVLRILKSSPVKMRELQEACAIVKAKCPGNYRTAGFIVDHDHGEIAYAISTGGIPFPGLERVLLDLKAMGADVYLASGDSRRSLNSLDDLGIDPSRMNPVANPWRKKEIVAELKERYGHVVMVGDGLNDIYALKAADLGVLTVEQHTRPSPRLLDSASVIIKSIRDLPRVIKESGSIGQNESTPSRQGELQEKYYIP
;
A
#
# COMPACT_ATOMS: atom_id res chain seq x y z
N MET A 1 17.74 2.67 -48.08
CA MET A 1 16.74 1.93 -47.30
C MET A 1 16.60 2.62 -45.96
N ILE A 2 15.60 3.50 -45.83
CA ILE A 2 15.27 4.15 -44.57
C ILE A 2 14.33 3.20 -43.84
N SER A 3 14.81 2.63 -42.73
CA SER A 3 14.04 1.79 -41.82
C SER A 3 12.94 2.63 -41.17
N PHE A 4 11.68 2.38 -41.54
CA PHE A 4 10.53 2.86 -40.78
C PHE A 4 10.48 2.08 -39.45
N LEU A 5 11.06 2.66 -38.40
CA LEU A 5 10.79 2.20 -37.03
C LEU A 5 9.32 2.46 -36.73
N CYS A 6 8.56 1.40 -36.44
CA CYS A 6 7.18 1.49 -36.03
C CYS A 6 7.14 2.13 -34.62
N PRO A 7 6.49 3.30 -34.43
CA PRO A 7 6.64 4.09 -33.21
C PRO A 7 6.00 3.47 -31.94
N ASN A 8 5.30 2.34 -32.08
CA ASN A 8 4.62 1.62 -30.99
C ASN A 8 5.17 0.19 -30.82
N SER A 9 6.48 0.01 -30.93
CA SER A 9 7.10 -1.33 -30.94
C SER A 9 6.84 -2.15 -29.66
N TRP A 10 6.58 -1.50 -28.52
CA TRP A 10 6.31 -2.18 -27.25
C TRP A 10 4.85 -2.61 -27.06
N LEU A 11 3.91 -2.15 -27.90
CA LEU A 11 2.55 -2.69 -27.96
C LEU A 11 2.50 -4.09 -28.62
N MET A 12 3.67 -4.62 -29.02
CA MET A 12 3.85 -6.02 -29.33
C MET A 12 3.73 -6.85 -28.05
N SER A 13 3.06 -8.00 -28.15
CA SER A 13 2.81 -8.90 -27.00
C SER A 13 4.10 -9.22 -26.23
N GLY A 14 4.15 -8.86 -24.94
CA GLY A 14 5.21 -9.25 -24.01
C GLY A 14 6.26 -8.17 -23.68
N ASP A 15 6.15 -6.95 -24.20
CA ASP A 15 7.14 -5.87 -23.98
C ASP A 15 6.66 -4.76 -23.02
N LEU A 16 5.55 -5.01 -22.31
CA LEU A 16 4.94 -4.10 -21.33
C LEU A 16 5.02 -4.70 -19.93
N ALA A 17 5.59 -3.97 -18.98
CA ALA A 17 5.49 -4.28 -17.55
C ALA A 17 4.62 -3.27 -16.82
N VAL A 18 3.73 -3.75 -15.94
CA VAL A 18 2.88 -2.91 -15.08
C VAL A 18 3.18 -3.24 -13.63
N VAL A 19 3.85 -2.33 -12.94
CA VAL A 19 4.12 -2.42 -11.51
C VAL A 19 2.99 -1.73 -10.76
N MET A 20 2.36 -2.44 -9.83
CA MET A 20 1.28 -1.92 -9.01
C MET A 20 1.70 -1.97 -7.54
N ASP A 21 1.56 -0.85 -6.84
CA ASP A 21 1.43 -0.88 -5.40
C ASP A 21 0.18 -1.68 -4.98
N VAL A 22 0.16 -2.18 -3.75
CA VAL A 22 -0.95 -2.96 -3.22
C VAL A 22 -1.91 -2.11 -2.40
N ALA A 23 -1.43 -1.51 -1.31
CA ALA A 23 -2.28 -0.92 -0.28
C ALA A 23 -2.72 0.49 -0.64
N GLY A 24 -3.99 0.67 -1.00
CA GLY A 24 -4.54 1.93 -1.49
C GLY A 24 -4.56 2.05 -3.01
N THR A 25 -3.84 1.15 -3.69
CA THR A 25 -3.77 1.08 -5.16
C THR A 25 -4.69 0.01 -5.75
N ILE A 26 -4.46 -1.27 -5.44
CA ILE A 26 -5.34 -2.37 -5.86
C ILE A 26 -6.27 -2.83 -4.73
N MET A 27 -5.87 -2.55 -3.48
CA MET A 27 -6.64 -2.87 -2.28
C MET A 27 -7.17 -1.58 -1.65
N ARG A 28 -8.49 -1.51 -1.49
CA ARG A 28 -9.14 -0.54 -0.61
C ARG A 28 -8.91 -0.95 0.84
N MET A 29 -8.14 -0.15 1.55
CA MET A 29 -7.77 -0.39 2.93
C MET A 29 -8.84 0.15 3.88
N TYR A 30 -9.14 -0.63 4.90
CA TYR A 30 -10.00 -0.26 6.01
C TYR A 30 -9.27 -0.55 7.31
N ARG A 31 -9.13 0.48 8.14
CA ARG A 31 -8.33 0.45 9.35
C ARG A 31 -9.17 0.79 10.55
N VAL A 32 -8.94 0.07 11.64
CA VAL A 32 -9.60 0.29 12.93
C VAL A 32 -8.51 0.47 13.98
N ALA A 33 -8.66 1.49 14.81
CA ALA A 33 -7.87 1.68 16.01
C ALA A 33 -8.77 1.56 17.24
N LYS A 34 -8.38 0.73 18.19
CA LYS A 34 -8.87 0.78 19.57
C LYS A 34 -7.97 1.73 20.34
N ASP A 35 -8.51 2.87 20.76
CA ASP A 35 -7.90 3.74 21.78
C ASP A 35 -7.99 3.00 23.12
N ILE A 36 -6.84 2.57 23.63
CA ILE A 36 -6.77 1.75 24.83
C ILE A 36 -7.03 2.60 26.09
N PRO A 37 -6.37 3.76 26.30
CA PRO A 37 -6.71 4.64 27.42
C PRO A 37 -8.15 5.16 27.40
N GLY A 38 -8.66 5.51 26.21
CA GLY A 38 -9.99 6.10 26.06
C GLY A 38 -11.13 5.09 26.00
N ASP A 39 -10.83 3.80 25.80
CA ASP A 39 -11.80 2.72 25.55
C ASP A 39 -12.71 2.97 24.33
N ILE A 40 -12.20 3.68 23.32
CA ILE A 40 -12.97 4.10 22.13
C ILE A 40 -12.50 3.36 20.88
N ILE A 41 -13.45 3.01 20.01
CA ILE A 41 -13.17 2.47 18.68
C ILE A 41 -13.20 3.61 17.65
N LEU A 42 -12.14 3.69 16.85
CA LEU A 42 -11.99 4.61 15.73
C LEU A 42 -11.94 3.80 14.42
N GLU A 43 -12.91 4.02 13.54
CA GLU A 43 -12.96 3.38 12.22
C GLU A 43 -12.41 4.29 11.12
N LYS A 44 -11.91 3.68 10.03
CA LYS A 44 -11.37 4.37 8.85
C LYS A 44 -10.22 5.33 9.17
N VAL A 45 -9.42 4.97 10.18
CA VAL A 45 -8.30 5.78 10.63
C VAL A 45 -7.17 5.83 9.59
N VAL A 46 -6.51 6.97 9.52
CA VAL A 46 -5.21 7.09 8.87
C VAL A 46 -4.15 6.90 9.96
N THR A 47 -3.54 5.72 10.04
CA THR A 47 -2.63 5.35 11.13
C THR A 47 -1.47 6.35 11.29
N TRP A 48 -1.03 6.97 10.19
CA TRP A 48 -0.02 8.02 10.22
C TRP A 48 -0.43 9.23 11.08
N GLU A 49 -1.69 9.66 11.06
CA GLU A 49 -2.17 10.79 11.85
C GLU A 49 -2.08 10.49 13.35
N LEU A 50 -2.45 9.27 13.76
CA LEU A 50 -2.33 8.83 15.16
C LEU A 50 -0.87 8.78 15.64
N ILE A 51 0.05 8.40 14.76
CA ILE A 51 1.49 8.37 15.07
C ILE A 51 2.06 9.78 15.15
N MET A 52 1.68 10.68 14.24
CA MET A 52 2.20 12.05 14.20
C MET A 52 1.57 12.98 15.24
N GLU A 53 0.44 12.61 15.83
CA GLU A 53 -0.22 13.38 16.89
C GLU A 53 0.71 13.62 18.09
N LYS A 54 1.60 12.66 18.40
CA LYS A 54 2.60 12.79 19.46
C LYS A 54 3.97 12.30 18.99
N SER A 55 5.02 13.02 19.38
CA SER A 55 6.38 12.48 19.30
C SER A 55 6.45 11.16 20.09
N GLY A 56 7.33 10.26 19.67
CA GLY A 56 7.55 9.04 20.42
C GLY A 56 6.57 7.89 20.14
N ARG A 57 5.68 8.06 19.16
CA ARG A 57 4.79 6.97 18.73
C ARG A 57 5.39 6.14 17.62
N ALA A 58 5.16 4.82 17.67
CA ALA A 58 5.54 3.88 16.63
C ALA A 58 4.44 2.86 16.35
N LEU A 59 4.17 2.60 15.07
CA LEU A 59 3.40 1.44 14.64
C LEU A 59 4.28 0.20 14.68
N VAL A 60 3.86 -0.79 15.46
CA VAL A 60 4.57 -2.04 15.71
C VAL A 60 3.70 -3.20 15.25
N VAL A 61 4.26 -4.06 14.40
CA VAL A 61 3.55 -5.18 13.78
C VAL A 61 4.25 -6.49 14.15
N PRO A 62 3.58 -7.41 14.89
CA PRO A 62 4.17 -8.67 15.33
C PRO A 62 4.36 -9.74 14.23
N GLN A 63 3.97 -9.45 12.98
CA GLN A 63 4.02 -10.38 11.83
C GLN A 63 3.29 -11.71 12.10
N ILE A 64 2.20 -11.67 12.87
CA ILE A 64 1.35 -12.81 13.19
C ILE A 64 0.08 -12.75 12.34
N ASP A 65 -0.46 -13.92 12.00
CA ASP A 65 -1.76 -14.04 11.37
C ASP A 65 -2.87 -13.50 12.30
N PRO A 66 -3.67 -12.50 11.87
CA PRO A 66 -4.80 -12.01 12.65
C PRO A 66 -5.80 -13.09 13.08
N ASP A 67 -5.96 -14.18 12.34
CA ASP A 67 -6.86 -15.27 12.75
C ASP A 67 -6.32 -16.04 13.96
N MET A 68 -4.99 -16.11 14.15
CA MET A 68 -4.39 -16.64 15.39
C MET A 68 -4.68 -15.71 16.57
N ILE A 69 -4.61 -14.39 16.36
CA ILE A 69 -4.92 -13.39 17.40
C ILE A 69 -6.38 -13.54 17.86
N ILE A 70 -7.32 -13.70 16.93
CA ILE A 70 -8.74 -13.91 17.24
C ILE A 70 -8.96 -15.20 18.04
N SER A 71 -8.18 -16.25 17.81
CA SER A 71 -8.31 -17.53 18.52
C SER A 71 -7.70 -17.56 19.93
N CYS A 72 -6.91 -16.55 20.30
CA CYS A 72 -6.27 -16.48 21.61
C CYS A 72 -7.27 -16.19 22.74
N ASN A 73 -6.91 -16.57 23.98
CA ASN A 73 -7.70 -16.20 25.16
C ASN A 73 -7.71 -14.66 25.32
N PRO A 74 -8.89 -14.01 25.38
CA PRO A 74 -9.01 -12.55 25.46
C PRO A 74 -8.35 -11.93 26.70
N ASP A 75 -8.26 -12.68 27.80
CA ASP A 75 -7.67 -12.23 29.06
C ASP A 75 -6.15 -12.42 29.14
N HIS A 76 -5.56 -13.11 28.16
CA HIS A 76 -4.11 -13.22 28.11
C HIS A 76 -3.47 -11.85 27.81
N PRO A 77 -2.32 -11.56 28.45
CA PRO A 77 -1.58 -10.34 28.17
C PRO A 77 -0.94 -10.44 26.78
N ILE A 78 -0.87 -9.31 26.07
CA ILE A 78 -0.34 -9.27 24.70
C ILE A 78 1.14 -9.69 24.60
N ARG A 79 1.90 -9.69 25.70
CA ARG A 79 3.28 -10.18 25.73
C ARG A 79 3.41 -11.62 25.21
N VAL A 80 2.34 -12.41 25.28
CA VAL A 80 2.28 -13.77 24.71
C VAL A 80 2.51 -13.77 23.19
N LEU A 81 2.19 -12.68 22.48
CA LEU A 81 2.51 -12.52 21.06
C LEU A 81 3.99 -12.25 20.79
N VAL A 82 4.74 -11.81 21.81
CA VAL A 82 6.12 -11.33 21.68
C VAL A 82 7.13 -12.35 22.21
N LEU A 83 6.83 -13.02 23.31
CA LEU A 83 7.75 -13.95 23.97
C LEU A 83 8.13 -15.11 23.03
N GLY A 84 9.44 -15.25 22.76
CA GLY A 84 9.98 -16.26 21.85
C GLY A 84 9.76 -15.94 20.37
N ARG A 85 9.31 -14.71 20.05
CA ARG A 85 9.03 -14.20 18.70
C ARG A 85 9.53 -12.77 18.52
N GLU A 86 10.53 -12.36 19.30
CA GLU A 86 11.05 -11.00 19.31
C GLU A 86 11.50 -10.54 17.92
N ASP A 87 12.14 -11.42 17.15
CA ASP A 87 12.60 -11.14 15.79
C ASP A 87 11.46 -10.88 14.79
N CYS A 88 10.25 -11.35 15.10
CA CYS A 88 9.05 -11.14 14.29
C CYS A 88 8.41 -9.77 14.53
N ILE A 89 8.79 -9.06 15.60
CA ILE A 89 8.27 -7.71 15.90
C ILE A 89 8.98 -6.70 15.01
N LYS A 90 8.22 -6.00 14.16
CA LYS A 90 8.76 -4.96 13.26
C LYS A 90 8.13 -3.60 13.54
N ILE A 91 8.97 -2.58 13.65
CA ILE A 91 8.54 -1.18 13.62
C ILE A 91 8.27 -0.83 12.15
N SER A 92 7.00 -0.55 11.83
CA SER A 92 6.59 -0.21 10.47
C SER A 92 6.87 1.26 10.15
N CYS A 93 6.60 2.15 11.11
CA CYS A 93 6.89 3.59 11.03
C CYS A 93 6.81 4.21 12.42
N SER A 94 7.43 5.37 12.59
CA SER A 94 7.49 6.10 13.86
C SER A 94 7.56 7.61 13.66
N SER A 95 7.13 8.39 14.66
CA SER A 95 7.27 9.85 14.66
C SER A 95 8.67 10.32 15.08
N SER A 96 9.42 9.47 15.78
CA SER A 96 10.80 9.72 16.21
C SER A 96 11.65 8.46 16.06
N GLN A 97 12.95 8.57 16.32
CA GLN A 97 13.84 7.41 16.34
C GLN A 97 13.60 6.59 17.62
N ILE A 98 13.11 5.36 17.46
CA ILE A 98 12.75 4.48 18.57
C ILE A 98 13.48 3.15 18.38
N SER A 99 14.10 2.64 19.45
CA SER A 99 14.84 1.38 19.39
C SER A 99 13.91 0.16 19.44
N PRO A 100 14.20 -0.93 18.69
CA PRO A 100 13.45 -2.18 18.81
C PRO A 100 13.42 -2.74 20.24
N ASP A 101 14.52 -2.62 20.99
CA ASP A 101 14.61 -3.12 22.37
C ASP A 101 13.66 -2.39 23.32
N GLU A 102 13.47 -1.09 23.13
CA GLU A 102 12.51 -0.30 23.90
C GLU A 102 11.07 -0.68 23.60
N VAL A 103 10.74 -0.86 22.32
CA VAL A 103 9.43 -1.39 21.90
C VAL A 103 9.18 -2.76 22.54
N LEU A 104 10.15 -3.68 22.47
CA LEU A 104 10.03 -5.01 23.08
C LEU A 104 9.84 -4.93 24.59
N ARG A 105 10.55 -4.03 25.28
CA ARG A 105 10.35 -3.81 26.72
C ARG A 105 8.91 -3.40 27.02
N ILE A 106 8.37 -2.41 26.31
CA ILE A 106 7.00 -1.91 26.49
C ILE A 106 5.98 -3.02 26.23
N LEU A 107 6.09 -3.76 25.12
CA LEU A 107 5.17 -4.85 24.82
C LEU A 107 5.23 -5.98 25.85
N LYS A 108 6.40 -6.26 26.42
CA LYS A 108 6.60 -7.31 27.44
C LYS A 108 6.05 -6.90 28.81
N SER A 109 6.18 -5.63 29.20
CA SER A 109 5.70 -5.11 30.49
C SER A 109 4.24 -4.65 30.48
N SER A 110 3.66 -4.47 29.29
CA SER A 110 2.32 -3.91 29.14
C SER A 110 1.24 -4.77 29.83
N PRO A 111 0.31 -4.14 30.59
CA PRO A 111 -0.85 -4.81 31.15
C PRO A 111 -1.96 -5.06 30.12
N VAL A 112 -1.80 -4.58 28.88
CA VAL A 112 -2.81 -4.70 27.83
C VAL A 112 -3.15 -6.16 27.55
N LYS A 113 -4.45 -6.43 27.46
CA LYS A 113 -5.00 -7.75 27.21
C LYS A 113 -5.24 -7.98 25.72
N MET A 114 -5.27 -9.24 25.33
CA MET A 114 -5.49 -9.67 23.95
C MET A 114 -6.80 -9.12 23.37
N ARG A 115 -7.85 -9.01 24.19
CA ARG A 115 -9.16 -8.48 23.78
C ARG A 115 -9.09 -7.13 23.07
N GLU A 116 -8.18 -6.24 23.47
CA GLU A 116 -8.08 -4.89 22.89
C GLU A 116 -7.72 -4.97 21.39
N LEU A 117 -6.82 -5.90 21.04
CA LEU A 117 -6.45 -6.17 19.66
C LEU A 117 -7.54 -6.97 18.92
N GLN A 118 -8.19 -7.90 19.62
CA GLN A 118 -9.27 -8.72 19.05
C GLN A 118 -10.49 -7.90 18.65
N GLU A 119 -10.86 -6.88 19.43
CA GLU A 119 -11.96 -5.95 19.10
C GLU A 119 -11.71 -5.27 17.74
N ALA A 120 -10.52 -4.69 17.55
CA ALA A 120 -10.14 -4.08 16.28
C ALA A 120 -10.14 -5.11 15.13
N CYS A 121 -9.59 -6.31 15.38
CA CYS A 121 -9.54 -7.38 14.38
C CYS A 121 -10.93 -7.88 13.97
N ALA A 122 -11.86 -7.99 14.91
CA ALA A 122 -13.22 -8.46 14.64
C ALA A 122 -13.98 -7.50 13.72
N ILE A 123 -13.86 -6.18 13.96
CA ILE A 123 -14.49 -5.15 13.13
C ILE A 123 -13.90 -5.18 11.71
N VAL A 124 -12.57 -5.24 11.59
CA VAL A 124 -11.90 -5.35 10.29
C VAL A 124 -12.32 -6.62 9.56
N LYS A 125 -12.37 -7.77 10.23
CA LYS A 125 -12.80 -9.04 9.61
C LYS A 125 -14.24 -8.97 9.10
N ALA A 126 -15.13 -8.30 9.82
CA ALA A 126 -16.52 -8.11 9.40
C ALA A 126 -16.66 -7.21 8.16
N LYS A 127 -15.79 -6.21 8.01
CA LYS A 127 -15.80 -5.29 6.85
C LYS A 127 -14.97 -5.80 5.67
N CYS A 128 -13.89 -6.53 5.94
CA CYS A 128 -12.92 -7.05 4.99
C CYS A 128 -12.84 -8.58 5.11
N PRO A 129 -13.75 -9.33 4.46
CA PRO A 129 -13.81 -10.78 4.61
C PRO A 129 -12.59 -11.51 4.02
N GLY A 130 -11.89 -10.90 3.07
CA GLY A 130 -10.69 -11.45 2.45
C GLY A 130 -9.49 -11.53 3.39
N ASN A 131 -8.49 -12.34 3.04
CA ASN A 131 -7.37 -12.71 3.93
C ASN A 131 -6.26 -11.65 4.03
N TYR A 132 -6.36 -10.55 3.29
CA TYR A 132 -5.43 -9.43 3.38
C TYR A 132 -5.68 -8.62 4.65
N ARG A 133 -5.17 -9.14 5.78
CA ARG A 133 -5.32 -8.53 7.11
C ARG A 133 -3.98 -8.48 7.84
N THR A 134 -3.78 -7.42 8.60
CA THR A 134 -2.67 -7.25 9.53
C THR A 134 -3.17 -6.60 10.81
N ALA A 135 -2.45 -6.84 11.90
CA ALA A 135 -2.76 -6.32 13.22
C ALA A 135 -1.47 -5.88 13.90
N GLY A 136 -1.56 -4.88 14.75
CA GLY A 136 -0.40 -4.29 15.43
C GLY A 136 -0.80 -3.33 16.52
N PHE A 137 0.16 -2.55 16.97
CA PHE A 137 0.00 -1.62 18.07
C PHE A 137 0.61 -0.27 17.72
N ILE A 138 0.05 0.82 18.23
CA ILE A 138 0.79 2.07 18.35
C ILE A 138 1.34 2.11 19.77
N VAL A 139 2.67 2.01 19.88
CA VAL A 139 3.41 2.15 21.12
C VAL A 139 3.78 3.60 21.32
N ASP A 140 3.66 4.11 22.54
CA ASP A 140 4.09 5.44 22.95
C ASP A 140 5.29 5.26 23.89
N HIS A 141 6.51 5.49 23.38
CA HIS A 141 7.72 5.20 24.15
C HIS A 141 7.98 6.20 25.27
N ASP A 142 7.55 7.46 25.08
CA ASP A 142 7.73 8.53 26.07
C ASP A 142 6.93 8.21 27.35
N HIS A 143 5.78 7.54 27.22
CA HIS A 143 4.94 7.10 28.33
C HIS A 143 5.12 5.62 28.68
N GLY A 144 5.89 4.86 27.91
CA GLY A 144 6.14 3.45 28.13
C GLY A 144 4.88 2.57 28.00
N GLU A 145 3.93 2.95 27.15
CA GLU A 145 2.62 2.32 27.05
C GLU A 145 2.22 1.98 25.61
N ILE A 146 1.06 1.34 25.49
CA ILE A 146 0.43 1.07 24.20
C ILE A 146 -0.80 1.93 24.11
N ALA A 147 -0.72 2.93 23.23
CA ALA A 147 -1.80 3.89 23.03
C ALA A 147 -2.96 3.28 22.25
N TYR A 148 -2.65 2.49 21.21
CA TYR A 148 -3.67 1.91 20.35
C TYR A 148 -3.41 0.45 19.99
N ALA A 149 -4.47 -0.34 19.90
CA ALA A 149 -4.46 -1.60 19.15
C ALA A 149 -5.01 -1.35 17.73
N ILE A 150 -4.28 -1.77 16.71
CA ILE A 150 -4.60 -1.49 15.31
C ILE A 150 -4.92 -2.79 14.58
N SER A 151 -5.98 -2.76 13.78
CA SER A 151 -6.20 -3.76 12.75
C SER A 151 -6.41 -3.08 11.39
N THR A 152 -5.91 -3.71 10.34
CA THR A 152 -6.01 -3.23 8.96
C THR A 152 -6.41 -4.40 8.08
N GLY A 153 -7.43 -4.18 7.25
CA GLY A 153 -7.87 -5.11 6.22
C GLY A 153 -7.89 -4.43 4.86
N GLY A 154 -7.74 -5.22 3.81
CA GLY A 154 -7.85 -4.78 2.43
C GLY A 154 -8.93 -5.55 1.68
N ILE A 155 -9.64 -4.85 0.79
CA ILE A 155 -10.57 -5.45 -0.18
C ILE A 155 -10.16 -4.97 -1.57
N PRO A 156 -10.05 -5.84 -2.59
CA PRO A 156 -9.78 -5.39 -3.94
C PRO A 156 -10.72 -4.28 -4.39
N PHE A 157 -10.21 -3.29 -5.12
CA PHE A 157 -11.06 -2.29 -5.75
C PHE A 157 -12.01 -2.94 -6.77
N PRO A 158 -13.28 -2.49 -6.85
CA PRO A 158 -14.24 -3.02 -7.81
C PRO A 158 -13.71 -2.97 -9.24
N GLY A 159 -13.74 -4.12 -9.92
CA GLY A 159 -13.27 -4.26 -11.29
C GLY A 159 -11.77 -4.55 -11.43
N LEU A 160 -11.01 -4.71 -10.34
CA LEU A 160 -9.59 -5.10 -10.39
C LEU A 160 -9.37 -6.37 -11.23
N GLU A 161 -10.18 -7.42 -11.03
CA GLU A 161 -10.08 -8.66 -11.81
C GLU A 161 -10.20 -8.40 -13.31
N ARG A 162 -11.14 -7.54 -13.71
CA ARG A 162 -11.31 -7.16 -15.11
C ARG A 162 -10.11 -6.39 -15.63
N VAL A 163 -9.56 -5.48 -14.83
CA VAL A 163 -8.34 -4.74 -15.17
C VAL A 163 -7.18 -5.70 -15.39
N LEU A 164 -6.96 -6.67 -14.50
CA LEU A 164 -5.89 -7.67 -14.66
C LEU A 164 -6.07 -8.50 -15.93
N LEU A 165 -7.31 -8.90 -16.27
CA LEU A 165 -7.61 -9.59 -17.52
C LEU A 165 -7.32 -8.72 -18.75
N ASP A 166 -7.72 -7.44 -18.73
CA ASP A 166 -7.49 -6.51 -19.83
C ASP A 166 -5.98 -6.21 -20.01
N LEU A 167 -5.22 -6.07 -18.91
CA LEU A 167 -3.76 -5.94 -18.95
C LEU A 167 -3.09 -7.19 -19.53
N LYS A 168 -3.53 -8.38 -19.12
CA LYS A 168 -3.03 -9.65 -19.68
C LYS A 168 -3.35 -9.76 -21.17
N ALA A 169 -4.54 -9.33 -21.60
CA ALA A 169 -4.93 -9.31 -23.01
C ALA A 169 -4.12 -8.30 -23.85
N MET A 170 -3.55 -7.27 -23.21
CA MET A 170 -2.60 -6.34 -23.79
C MET A 170 -1.16 -6.92 -23.85
N GLY A 171 -0.94 -8.14 -23.35
CA GLY A 171 0.39 -8.75 -23.28
C GLY A 171 1.25 -8.16 -22.17
N ALA A 172 0.65 -7.54 -21.14
CA ALA A 172 1.38 -6.96 -20.02
C ALA A 172 1.78 -8.01 -18.98
N ASP A 173 3.01 -7.91 -18.50
CA ASP A 173 3.43 -8.58 -17.28
C ASP A 173 3.15 -7.70 -16.05
N VAL A 174 2.26 -8.19 -15.17
CA VAL A 174 1.88 -7.47 -13.94
C VAL A 174 2.80 -7.86 -12.80
N TYR A 175 3.31 -6.85 -12.09
CA TYR A 175 4.16 -6.97 -10.90
C TYR A 175 3.47 -6.30 -9.71
N LEU A 176 3.62 -6.90 -8.52
CA LEU A 176 3.21 -6.26 -7.26
C LEU A 176 4.44 -5.78 -6.50
N ALA A 177 4.35 -4.57 -5.93
CA ALA A 177 5.38 -4.01 -5.05
C ALA A 177 4.74 -3.43 -3.79
N SER A 178 4.91 -4.11 -2.66
CA SER A 178 4.24 -3.75 -1.40
C SER A 178 5.21 -3.67 -0.24
N GLY A 179 4.98 -2.74 0.69
CA GLY A 179 5.69 -2.69 1.96
C GLY A 179 5.27 -3.80 2.93
N ASP A 180 4.16 -4.49 2.67
CA ASP A 180 3.68 -5.58 3.50
C ASP A 180 4.52 -6.85 3.34
N SER A 181 4.39 -7.76 4.31
CA SER A 181 5.17 -9.00 4.32
C SER A 181 4.71 -9.98 3.25
N ARG A 182 5.59 -10.95 2.93
CA ARG A 182 5.29 -12.04 1.99
C ARG A 182 3.98 -12.75 2.33
N ARG A 183 3.68 -12.96 3.61
CA ARG A 183 2.41 -13.56 4.06
C ARG A 183 1.19 -12.79 3.54
N SER A 184 1.18 -11.46 3.69
CA SER A 184 0.07 -10.62 3.22
C SER A 184 -0.04 -10.70 1.69
N LEU A 185 1.09 -10.73 0.97
CA LEU A 185 1.09 -10.82 -0.49
C LEU A 185 0.61 -12.18 -1.00
N ASN A 186 0.99 -13.27 -0.35
CA ASN A 186 0.50 -14.62 -0.69
C ASN A 186 -1.02 -14.74 -0.51
N SER A 187 -1.65 -13.91 0.33
CA SER A 187 -3.11 -13.87 0.44
C SER A 187 -3.81 -13.32 -0.82
N LEU A 188 -3.03 -12.83 -1.79
CA LEU A 188 -3.47 -12.30 -3.08
C LEU A 188 -3.22 -13.27 -4.24
N ASP A 189 -2.83 -14.52 -3.98
CA ASP A 189 -2.54 -15.52 -5.02
C ASP A 189 -3.72 -15.72 -6.00
N ASP A 190 -4.95 -15.56 -5.51
CA ASP A 190 -6.18 -15.65 -6.31
C ASP A 190 -6.28 -14.58 -7.42
N LEU A 191 -5.46 -13.53 -7.38
CA LEU A 191 -5.37 -12.52 -8.46
C LEU A 191 -4.70 -13.07 -9.72
N GLY A 192 -4.11 -14.26 -9.68
CA GLY A 192 -3.48 -14.91 -10.83
C GLY A 192 -2.17 -14.25 -11.29
N ILE A 193 -1.52 -13.49 -10.39
CA ILE A 193 -0.20 -12.89 -10.61
C ILE A 193 0.85 -13.91 -10.20
N ASP A 194 1.89 -14.06 -11.02
CA ASP A 194 3.00 -14.99 -10.72
C ASP A 194 3.69 -14.63 -9.39
N PRO A 195 3.87 -15.58 -8.46
CA PRO A 195 4.55 -15.32 -7.19
C PRO A 195 5.96 -14.72 -7.34
N SER A 196 6.68 -15.02 -8.44
CA SER A 196 7.99 -14.44 -8.75
C SER A 196 7.93 -12.94 -9.08
N ARG A 197 6.75 -12.43 -9.44
CA ARG A 197 6.47 -11.01 -9.73
C ARG A 197 5.89 -10.26 -8.53
N MET A 198 5.77 -10.92 -7.38
CA MET A 198 5.36 -10.31 -6.12
C MET A 198 6.59 -9.90 -5.29
N ASN A 199 6.72 -8.60 -5.04
CA ASN A 199 7.83 -8.00 -4.30
C ASN A 199 7.36 -7.48 -2.93
N PRO A 200 7.50 -8.27 -1.85
CA PRO A 200 7.12 -7.86 -0.50
C PRO A 200 8.23 -7.02 0.15
N VAL A 201 7.88 -6.34 1.24
CA VAL A 201 8.81 -5.49 2.02
C VAL A 201 9.53 -4.45 1.13
N ALA A 202 8.86 -4.01 0.06
CA ALA A 202 9.34 -3.02 -0.87
C ALA A 202 9.11 -1.61 -0.31
N ASN A 203 10.16 -1.07 0.31
CA ASN A 203 10.20 0.34 0.73
C ASN A 203 10.23 1.28 -0.51
N PRO A 204 10.08 2.61 -0.34
CA PRO A 204 10.02 3.55 -1.48
C PRO A 204 11.21 3.47 -2.45
N TRP A 205 12.42 3.21 -1.93
CA TRP A 205 13.62 3.04 -2.76
C TRP A 205 13.60 1.72 -3.52
N ARG A 206 13.21 0.63 -2.87
CA ARG A 206 13.11 -0.67 -3.52
C ARG A 206 12.06 -0.66 -4.63
N LYS A 207 10.94 0.04 -4.46
CA LYS A 207 9.94 0.24 -5.52
C LYS A 207 10.55 0.93 -6.76
N LYS A 208 11.38 1.95 -6.55
CA LYS A 208 12.11 2.62 -7.64
C LYS A 208 13.09 1.68 -8.33
N GLU A 209 13.84 0.88 -7.56
CA GLU A 209 14.78 -0.10 -8.11
C GLU A 209 14.08 -1.15 -8.97
N ILE A 210 12.94 -1.69 -8.53
CA ILE A 210 12.12 -2.64 -9.30
C ILE A 210 11.75 -2.04 -10.66
N VAL A 211 11.31 -0.78 -10.68
CA VAL A 211 11.00 -0.08 -11.94
C VAL A 211 12.24 0.03 -12.82
N ALA A 212 13.40 0.41 -12.27
CA ALA A 212 14.65 0.52 -13.03
C ALA A 212 15.08 -0.85 -13.62
N GLU A 213 15.06 -1.92 -12.83
CA GLU A 213 15.37 -3.29 -13.25
C GLU A 213 14.42 -3.80 -14.36
N LEU A 214 13.16 -3.35 -14.36
CA LEU A 214 12.20 -3.71 -15.40
C LEU A 214 12.44 -2.92 -16.69
N LYS A 215 12.88 -1.66 -16.61
CA LYS A 215 13.19 -0.86 -17.80
C LYS A 215 14.38 -1.38 -18.59
N GLU A 216 15.24 -2.20 -17.98
CA GLU A 216 16.31 -2.90 -18.69
C GLU A 216 15.80 -4.09 -19.53
N ARG A 217 14.59 -4.59 -19.24
CA ARG A 217 14.02 -5.81 -19.84
C ARG A 217 12.80 -5.58 -20.71
N TYR A 218 12.04 -4.53 -20.42
CA TYR A 218 10.79 -4.19 -21.09
C TYR A 218 10.93 -2.83 -21.79
N GLY A 219 10.36 -2.71 -22.99
CA GLY A 219 10.31 -1.48 -23.76
C GLY A 219 9.40 -0.41 -23.18
N HIS A 220 8.47 -0.78 -22.29
CA HIS A 220 7.65 0.17 -21.54
C HIS A 220 7.29 -0.33 -20.15
N VAL A 221 7.52 0.53 -19.14
CA VAL A 221 7.20 0.23 -17.74
C VAL A 221 6.23 1.27 -17.18
N VAL A 222 5.08 0.78 -16.73
CA VAL A 222 4.04 1.57 -16.05
C VAL A 222 4.17 1.33 -14.54
N MET A 223 4.18 2.40 -13.74
CA MET A 223 4.05 2.31 -12.28
C MET A 223 2.69 2.87 -11.87
N VAL A 224 1.95 2.13 -11.05
CA VAL A 224 0.68 2.56 -10.48
C VAL A 224 0.80 2.60 -8.96
N GLY A 225 0.47 3.74 -8.36
CA GLY A 225 0.54 3.94 -6.90
C GLY A 225 -0.53 4.92 -6.41
N ASP A 226 -0.69 5.01 -5.09
CA ASP A 226 -1.68 5.91 -4.45
C ASP A 226 -1.05 6.93 -3.50
N GLY A 227 0.23 6.73 -3.12
CA GLY A 227 0.78 7.35 -1.93
C GLY A 227 2.19 7.88 -2.04
N LEU A 228 2.64 8.55 -0.98
CA LEU A 228 3.98 9.17 -0.88
C LEU A 228 5.11 8.15 -1.08
N ASN A 229 4.86 6.88 -0.73
CA ASN A 229 5.83 5.80 -0.88
C ASN A 229 6.13 5.46 -2.34
N ASP A 230 5.28 5.89 -3.27
CA ASP A 230 5.39 5.55 -4.69
C ASP A 230 6.03 6.66 -5.51
N ILE A 231 6.21 7.87 -4.94
CA ILE A 231 6.71 9.07 -5.66
C ILE A 231 7.97 8.77 -6.48
N TYR A 232 8.92 8.04 -5.91
CA TYR A 232 10.18 7.75 -6.60
C TYR A 232 10.00 6.75 -7.74
N ALA A 233 9.12 5.76 -7.58
CA ALA A 233 8.82 4.77 -8.60
C ALA A 233 7.96 5.38 -9.72
N LEU A 234 6.95 6.19 -9.38
CA LEU A 234 6.11 6.93 -10.31
C LEU A 234 6.95 7.80 -11.25
N LYS A 235 7.93 8.53 -10.70
CA LYS A 235 8.85 9.37 -11.48
C LYS A 235 9.86 8.59 -12.34
N ALA A 236 10.19 7.36 -11.95
CA ALA A 236 11.19 6.55 -12.66
C ALA A 236 10.59 5.76 -13.84
N ALA A 237 9.29 5.47 -13.78
CA ALA A 237 8.55 4.75 -14.80
C ALA A 237 8.44 5.56 -16.10
N ASP A 238 8.18 4.87 -17.21
CA ASP A 238 7.86 5.52 -18.49
C ASP A 238 6.47 6.15 -18.45
N LEU A 239 5.57 5.56 -17.67
CA LEU A 239 4.28 6.12 -17.33
C LEU A 239 4.00 5.95 -15.83
N GLY A 240 4.03 7.05 -15.08
CA GLY A 240 3.59 7.09 -13.70
C GLY A 240 2.10 7.38 -13.59
N VAL A 241 1.31 6.45 -13.06
CA VAL A 241 -0.13 6.59 -12.87
C VAL A 241 -0.45 6.67 -11.38
N LEU A 242 -0.96 7.82 -10.94
CA LEU A 242 -1.47 7.99 -9.58
C LEU A 242 -2.96 7.64 -9.56
N THR A 243 -3.36 6.72 -8.69
CA THR A 243 -4.78 6.52 -8.37
C THR A 243 -5.18 7.32 -7.14
N VAL A 244 -6.32 7.99 -7.22
CA VAL A 244 -6.93 8.72 -6.09
C VAL A 244 -8.21 8.04 -5.58
N GLU A 245 -8.41 6.76 -5.93
CA GLU A 245 -9.64 6.03 -5.60
C GLU A 245 -9.83 5.83 -4.08
N GLN A 246 -8.74 5.70 -3.31
CA GLN A 246 -8.79 5.66 -1.85
C GLN A 246 -8.74 7.05 -1.20
N HIS A 247 -7.94 7.94 -1.77
CA HIS A 247 -7.51 9.16 -1.09
C HIS A 247 -8.10 10.40 -1.76
N THR A 248 -8.92 11.13 -1.02
CA THR A 248 -9.66 12.27 -1.56
C THR A 248 -8.86 13.58 -1.56
N ARG A 249 -7.67 13.63 -0.94
CA ARG A 249 -6.83 14.84 -0.83
C ARG A 249 -5.33 14.53 -0.94
N PRO A 250 -4.85 14.05 -2.09
CA PRO A 250 -3.42 13.81 -2.30
C PRO A 250 -2.61 15.11 -2.14
N SER A 251 -1.43 15.01 -1.55
CA SER A 251 -0.55 16.17 -1.39
C SER A 251 -0.07 16.71 -2.76
N PRO A 252 0.23 18.02 -2.88
CA PRO A 252 0.76 18.58 -4.12
C PRO A 252 2.00 17.84 -4.64
N ARG A 253 2.92 17.49 -3.72
CA ARG A 253 4.14 16.73 -4.04
C ARG A 253 3.85 15.37 -4.69
N LEU A 254 2.74 14.72 -4.30
CA LEU A 254 2.33 13.43 -4.86
C LEU A 254 1.70 13.63 -6.25
N LEU A 255 0.84 14.64 -6.41
CA LEU A 255 0.23 14.98 -7.69
C LEU A 255 1.31 15.27 -8.76
N ASP A 256 2.33 16.06 -8.40
CA ASP A 256 3.44 16.43 -9.29
C ASP A 256 4.37 15.25 -9.65
N SER A 257 4.18 14.08 -9.03
CA SER A 257 5.02 12.91 -9.27
C SER A 257 4.52 11.98 -10.37
N ALA A 258 3.27 12.14 -10.80
CA ALA A 258 2.62 11.26 -11.75
C ALA A 258 2.39 11.93 -13.11
N SER A 259 2.51 11.14 -14.16
CA SER A 259 2.19 11.55 -15.53
C SER A 259 0.68 11.65 -15.75
N VAL A 260 -0.09 10.74 -15.14
CA VAL A 260 -1.55 10.66 -15.26
C VAL A 260 -2.16 10.38 -13.89
N ILE A 261 -3.34 10.94 -13.65
CA ILE A 261 -4.14 10.71 -12.44
C ILE A 261 -5.45 10.03 -12.83
N ILE A 262 -5.76 8.89 -12.21
CA ILE A 262 -7.01 8.15 -12.41
C ILE A 262 -7.87 8.16 -11.14
N LYS A 263 -9.19 8.22 -11.32
CA LYS A 263 -10.16 8.17 -10.21
C LYS A 263 -10.62 6.76 -9.89
N SER A 264 -10.48 5.84 -10.84
CA SER A 264 -10.75 4.43 -10.65
C SER A 264 -9.68 3.59 -11.33
N ILE A 265 -9.27 2.50 -10.69
CA ILE A 265 -8.34 1.54 -11.28
C ILE A 265 -8.83 0.98 -12.62
N ARG A 266 -10.14 1.01 -12.86
CA ARG A 266 -10.79 0.60 -14.12
C ARG A 266 -10.37 1.43 -15.34
N ASP A 267 -9.89 2.65 -15.13
CA ASP A 267 -9.40 3.51 -16.21
C ASP A 267 -8.00 3.12 -16.70
N LEU A 268 -7.25 2.32 -15.92
CA LEU A 268 -5.84 2.01 -16.17
C LEU A 268 -5.59 1.40 -17.56
N PRO A 269 -6.33 0.35 -18.03
CA PRO A 269 -6.08 -0.22 -19.34
C PRO A 269 -6.30 0.78 -20.49
N ARG A 270 -7.26 1.71 -20.34
CA ARG A 270 -7.50 2.76 -21.34
C ARG A 270 -6.31 3.74 -21.37
N VAL A 271 -5.88 4.21 -20.20
CA VAL A 271 -4.77 5.16 -20.07
C VAL A 271 -3.48 4.60 -20.68
N ILE A 272 -3.17 3.31 -20.47
CA ILE A 272 -1.97 2.68 -21.05
C ILE A 272 -2.07 2.58 -22.59
N LYS A 273 -3.26 2.31 -23.15
CA LYS A 273 -3.44 2.29 -24.61
C LYS A 273 -3.29 3.68 -25.24
N GLU A 274 -3.80 4.70 -24.55
CA GLU A 274 -3.72 6.09 -24.99
C GLU A 274 -2.28 6.64 -24.89
N SER A 275 -1.52 6.29 -23.85
CA SER A 275 -0.11 6.70 -23.73
C SER A 275 0.76 6.17 -24.86
N GLY A 276 0.49 4.95 -25.34
CA GLY A 276 1.12 4.40 -26.54
C GLY A 276 0.67 5.06 -27.86
N SER A 277 -0.40 5.85 -27.86
CA SER A 277 -0.92 6.52 -29.07
C SER A 277 -0.51 8.00 -29.17
N ILE A 278 -0.06 8.62 -28.07
CA ILE A 278 0.25 10.06 -27.99
C ILE A 278 1.57 10.43 -28.71
N GLY A 279 2.41 9.47 -29.08
CA GLY A 279 3.56 9.69 -29.96
C GLY A 279 3.21 10.10 -31.41
N GLN A 280 1.93 10.30 -31.74
CA GLN A 280 1.44 10.57 -33.10
C GLN A 280 0.82 11.97 -33.29
N ASN A 281 0.63 12.78 -32.24
CA ASN A 281 0.08 14.14 -32.38
C ASN A 281 0.68 15.11 -31.35
N GLU A 282 1.86 15.65 -31.67
CA GLU A 282 2.23 16.97 -31.13
C GLU A 282 1.27 18.01 -31.72
N SER A 283 0.23 18.35 -30.96
CA SER A 283 -0.36 19.69 -30.83
C SER A 283 -1.70 19.60 -30.11
N THR A 284 -1.69 19.59 -28.78
CA THR A 284 -2.85 20.09 -28.03
C THR A 284 -2.37 20.76 -26.74
N PRO A 285 -2.80 21.99 -26.41
CA PRO A 285 -2.28 22.73 -25.27
C PRO A 285 -2.66 22.06 -23.95
N SER A 286 -1.78 22.21 -22.97
CA SER A 286 -1.88 21.80 -21.59
C SER A 286 -3.23 22.14 -20.94
N ARG A 287 -4.07 21.12 -20.70
CA ARG A 287 -5.21 21.17 -19.75
C ARG A 287 -4.74 21.02 -18.29
N GLN A 288 -3.66 21.70 -17.90
CA GLN A 288 -3.21 21.77 -16.51
C GLN A 288 -4.00 22.80 -15.67
N GLY A 289 -4.85 23.62 -16.31
CA GLY A 289 -5.57 24.71 -15.63
C GLY A 289 -6.90 24.35 -14.92
N GLU A 290 -7.58 23.25 -15.27
CA GLU A 290 -8.96 23.01 -14.79
C GLU A 290 -9.07 22.06 -13.59
N LEU A 291 -7.99 21.42 -13.15
CA LEU A 291 -8.01 20.46 -12.02
C LEU A 291 -7.47 21.05 -10.71
N GLN A 292 -6.80 22.20 -10.74
CA GLN A 292 -6.29 22.86 -9.52
C GLN A 292 -7.41 23.51 -8.67
N GLU A 293 -8.56 23.85 -9.26
CA GLU A 293 -9.62 24.61 -8.57
C GLU A 293 -10.55 23.78 -7.67
N LYS A 294 -10.47 22.44 -7.69
CA LYS A 294 -11.38 21.60 -6.88
C LYS A 294 -10.82 21.11 -5.54
N TYR A 295 -9.55 21.40 -5.23
CA TYR A 295 -8.91 20.96 -3.98
C TYR A 295 -8.49 22.11 -3.07
N TYR A 296 -8.87 23.35 -3.39
CA TYR A 296 -8.66 24.52 -2.55
C TYR A 296 -10.01 25.02 -2.05
N ILE A 297 -10.30 24.78 -0.76
CA ILE A 297 -11.27 25.54 0.02
C ILE A 297 -10.45 26.06 1.21
N PRO A 298 -10.48 27.37 1.51
CA PRO A 298 -9.54 28.04 2.42
C PRO A 298 -9.54 27.48 3.84
#